data_AF-A0A355BS30-F1
#
_entry.id   AF-A0A355BS30-F1
#
_cell.length_a   1.000
_cell.length_b   1.000
_cell.length_c   1.000
_cell.angle_alpha   90.00
_cell.angle_beta   90.00
_cell.angle_gamma   90.00
#
_symmetry.space_group_name_H-M   'P 1'
#
loop_
_entity.id
_entity.type
_entity.pdbx_description
1 polymer ?
#
loop_
_entity_poly.entity_id
_entity_poly.type
_entity_poly.pdbx_seq_one_letter_code
_entity_poly.pdbx_strand_id
1 'polypeptide(L)'
;MKTIESSLVGRKSIMATDPSVQLFQVREVLNQHRDTLINRLLSDLPTYVDYKFKSRPSVHALDSIKEKLLGVTRTNVDLDKFESVVKQVRKKGTARLTNEVFFSEIDDIIRGHVQEPALTLFRMSA
;
A
#
# COMPACT_ATOMS: atom_id res chain seq x y z
N MET A 1 14.87 20.40 11.86
CA MET A 1 14.25 19.99 10.58
C MET A 1 14.38 18.48 10.45
N LYS A 2 13.32 17.80 10.03
CA LYS A 2 13.34 16.36 9.77
C LYS A 2 13.04 16.08 8.30
N THR A 3 13.44 14.92 7.80
CA THR A 3 13.36 14.59 6.38
C THR A 3 12.87 13.17 6.18
N ILE A 4 12.00 12.97 5.19
CA ILE A 4 11.62 11.64 4.70
C ILE A 4 12.16 11.47 3.28
N GLU A 5 12.87 10.39 3.04
CA GLU A 5 13.39 10.02 1.73
C GLU A 5 12.57 8.88 1.13
N SER A 6 11.99 9.15 -0.02
CA SER A 6 11.13 8.23 -0.76
C SER A 6 11.68 8.01 -2.17
N SER A 7 11.74 6.75 -2.60
CA SER A 7 12.09 6.40 -3.98
C SER A 7 11.03 6.84 -5.00
N LEU A 8 9.79 7.10 -4.55
CA LEU A 8 8.66 7.43 -5.42
C LEU A 8 8.33 8.92 -5.46
N VAL A 9 8.49 9.62 -4.32
CA VAL A 9 8.11 11.03 -4.18
C VAL A 9 9.29 11.95 -3.81
N GLY A 10 10.51 11.40 -3.81
CA GLY A 10 11.74 12.13 -3.53
C GLY A 10 11.91 12.47 -2.05
N ARG A 11 12.70 13.52 -1.78
CA ARG A 11 12.99 14.01 -0.44
C ARG A 11 11.91 15.01 0.01
N LYS A 12 11.31 14.77 1.17
CA LYS A 12 10.26 15.62 1.75
C LYS A 12 10.69 16.12 3.13
N SER A 13 10.66 17.42 3.34
CA SER A 13 11.04 18.05 4.61
C SER A 13 9.82 18.21 5.52
N ILE A 14 9.98 17.82 6.78
CA ILE A 14 9.02 18.05 7.87
C ILE A 14 9.51 19.29 8.63
N MET A 15 8.82 20.40 8.41
CA MET A 15 9.22 21.71 8.94
C MET A 15 8.56 22.05 10.27
N ALA A 16 7.44 21.40 10.57
CA ALA A 16 6.70 21.64 11.80
C ALA A 16 7.55 21.33 13.04
N THR A 17 7.46 22.19 14.06
CA THR A 17 8.04 21.95 15.39
C THR A 17 7.04 21.24 16.30
N ASP A 18 5.75 21.56 16.17
CA ASP A 18 4.67 20.91 16.91
C ASP A 18 4.55 19.41 16.54
N PRO A 19 4.51 18.49 17.53
CA PRO A 19 4.44 17.06 17.27
C PRO A 19 3.20 16.59 16.49
N SER A 20 2.04 17.22 16.72
CA SER A 20 0.80 16.84 16.05
C SER A 20 0.83 17.25 14.58
N VAL A 21 1.33 18.46 14.30
CA VAL A 21 1.54 18.93 12.92
C VAL A 21 2.64 18.14 12.21
N GLN A 22 3.70 17.72 12.92
CA GLN A 22 4.69 16.80 12.36
C GLN A 22 4.06 15.49 11.91
N LEU A 23 3.21 14.87 12.74
CA LEU A 23 2.53 13.62 12.38
C LEU A 23 1.62 13.78 11.17
N PHE A 24 0.93 14.92 11.07
CA PHE A 24 0.13 15.25 9.88
C PHE A 24 1.00 15.30 8.62
N GLN A 25 2.12 16.02 8.63
CA GLN A 25 3.05 16.09 7.50
C GLN A 25 3.65 14.72 7.15
N VAL A 26 3.96 13.89 8.15
CA VAL A 26 4.43 12.51 7.91
C VAL A 26 3.35 11.71 7.19
N ARG A 27 2.09 11.79 7.64
CA ARG A 27 0.95 11.11 7.00
C ARG A 27 0.78 11.55 5.55
N GLU A 28 0.89 12.84 5.25
CA GLU A 28 0.80 13.35 3.88
C GLU A 28 1.86 12.74 2.97
N VAL A 29 3.11 12.64 3.44
CA VAL A 29 4.20 12.03 2.65
C VAL A 29 3.94 10.54 2.42
N LEU A 30 3.45 9.83 3.44
CA LEU A 30 3.10 8.41 3.32
C LEU A 30 1.92 8.18 2.36
N ASN A 31 0.88 9.02 2.42
CA ASN A 31 -0.24 9.01 1.47
C ASN A 31 0.29 9.20 0.04
N GLN A 32 1.09 10.26 -0.20
CA GLN A 32 1.66 10.52 -1.54
C GLN A 32 2.49 9.35 -2.07
N HIS A 33 3.30 8.70 -1.20
CA HIS A 33 4.06 7.52 -1.57
C HIS A 33 3.14 6.36 -1.94
N ARG A 34 2.17 6.03 -1.09
CA ARG A 34 1.21 4.94 -1.31
C ARG A 34 0.43 5.14 -2.60
N ASP A 35 -0.08 6.34 -2.83
CA ASP A 35 -0.89 6.66 -4.00
C ASP A 35 -0.06 6.54 -5.28
N THR A 36 1.18 7.03 -5.25
CA THR A 36 2.12 6.86 -6.37
C THR A 36 2.44 5.39 -6.63
N LEU A 37 2.63 4.59 -5.58
CA LEU A 37 2.90 3.16 -5.71
C LEU A 37 1.69 2.43 -6.32
N ILE A 38 0.49 2.67 -5.80
CA ILE A 38 -0.75 2.08 -6.29
C ILE A 38 -0.98 2.46 -7.75
N ASN A 39 -0.83 3.74 -8.11
CA ASN A 39 -1.02 4.18 -9.50
C ASN A 39 -0.04 3.50 -10.48
N ARG A 40 1.21 3.28 -10.08
CA ARG A 40 2.18 2.51 -10.87
C ARG A 40 1.84 1.02 -10.94
N LEU A 41 1.32 0.45 -9.86
CA LEU A 41 0.89 -0.94 -9.85
C LEU A 41 -0.29 -1.17 -10.79
N LEU A 42 -1.26 -0.24 -10.79
CA LEU A 42 -2.48 -0.34 -11.58
C LEU A 42 -2.22 -0.42 -13.09
N SER A 43 -1.14 0.19 -13.59
CA SER A 43 -0.79 0.11 -15.02
C SER A 43 -0.37 -1.29 -15.46
N ASP A 44 0.07 -2.15 -14.54
CA ASP A 44 0.52 -3.52 -14.84
C ASP A 44 0.05 -4.53 -13.78
N LEU A 45 -1.17 -4.32 -13.27
CA LEU A 45 -1.76 -5.16 -12.24
C LEU A 45 -1.84 -6.64 -12.64
N PRO A 46 -2.22 -7.02 -13.88
CA PRO A 46 -2.30 -8.43 -14.26
C PRO A 46 -0.96 -9.16 -14.10
N THR A 47 0.14 -8.54 -14.56
CA THR A 47 1.49 -9.09 -14.46
C THR A 47 1.92 -9.22 -13.00
N TYR A 48 1.62 -8.20 -12.18
CA TYR A 48 1.92 -8.27 -10.75
C TYR A 48 1.20 -9.43 -10.07
N VAL A 49 -0.09 -9.60 -10.33
CA VAL A 49 -0.89 -10.66 -9.72
C VAL A 49 -0.38 -12.04 -10.16
N ASP A 50 -0.09 -12.24 -11.45
CA ASP A 50 0.48 -13.49 -11.95
C ASP A 50 1.85 -13.78 -11.31
N TYR A 51 2.73 -12.78 -11.26
CA TYR A 51 4.05 -12.94 -10.67
C TYR A 51 4.01 -13.29 -9.18
N LYS A 52 3.25 -12.51 -8.41
CA LYS A 52 3.26 -12.55 -6.93
C LYS A 52 2.35 -13.64 -6.36
N PHE A 53 1.18 -13.84 -6.96
CA PHE A 53 0.16 -14.78 -6.46
C PHE A 53 0.03 -16.04 -7.31
N LYS A 54 0.77 -16.16 -8.42
CA LYS A 54 0.71 -17.31 -9.34
C LYS A 54 -0.72 -17.58 -9.82
N SER A 55 -1.47 -16.51 -10.05
CA SER A 55 -2.88 -16.57 -10.42
C SER A 55 -3.18 -15.63 -11.58
N ARG A 56 -4.15 -16.02 -12.40
CA ARG A 56 -4.66 -15.24 -13.53
C ARG A 56 -6.13 -14.93 -13.26
N PRO A 57 -6.44 -13.83 -12.55
CA PRO A 57 -7.81 -13.50 -12.21
C PRO A 57 -8.60 -13.18 -13.48
N SER A 58 -9.92 -13.37 -13.41
CA SER A 58 -10.83 -12.91 -14.46
C SER A 58 -10.79 -11.38 -14.59
N VAL A 59 -11.28 -10.85 -15.71
CA VAL A 59 -11.40 -9.39 -15.92
C VAL A 59 -12.20 -8.73 -14.80
N HIS A 60 -13.32 -9.36 -14.39
CA HIS A 60 -14.14 -8.88 -13.28
C HIS A 60 -13.39 -8.84 -11.94
N ALA A 61 -12.58 -9.87 -11.65
CA ALA A 61 -11.76 -9.90 -10.44
C ALA A 61 -10.68 -8.81 -10.48
N LEU A 62 -10.04 -8.60 -11.64
CA LEU A 62 -9.08 -7.51 -11.82
C LEU A 62 -9.72 -6.14 -11.62
N ASP A 63 -10.92 -5.90 -12.16
CA ASP A 63 -11.62 -4.62 -11.98
C ASP A 63 -12.03 -4.41 -10.52
N SER A 64 -12.49 -5.46 -9.83
CA SER A 64 -12.76 -5.41 -8.39
C SER A 64 -11.51 -5.05 -7.58
N ILE A 65 -10.36 -5.64 -7.90
CA ILE A 65 -9.07 -5.31 -7.26
C ILE A 65 -8.71 -3.84 -7.53
N LYS A 66 -8.82 -3.37 -8.78
CA LYS A 66 -8.52 -1.97 -9.14
C LYS A 66 -9.39 -1.01 -8.34
N GLU A 67 -10.69 -1.26 -8.25
CA GLU A 67 -11.62 -0.41 -7.48
C GLU A 67 -11.24 -0.35 -6.00
N LYS A 68 -10.88 -1.49 -5.39
CA LYS A 68 -10.43 -1.53 -4.00
C LYS A 68 -9.13 -0.76 -3.79
N LEU A 69 -8.14 -0.95 -4.67
CA LEU A 69 -6.87 -0.22 -4.59
C LEU A 69 -7.06 1.29 -4.77
N LEU A 70 -7.93 1.71 -5.70
CA LEU A 70 -8.32 3.12 -5.85
C LEU A 70 -9.13 3.63 -4.66
N GLY A 71 -9.89 2.77 -3.99
CA GLY A 71 -10.55 3.12 -2.73
C GLY A 71 -9.54 3.46 -1.63
N VAL A 72 -8.44 2.71 -1.54
CA VAL A 72 -7.40 2.95 -0.54
C VAL A 72 -6.73 4.31 -0.72
N THR A 73 -6.49 4.76 -1.96
CA THR A 73 -5.87 6.09 -2.21
C THR A 73 -6.74 7.26 -1.73
N ARG A 74 -8.04 7.03 -1.52
CA ARG A 74 -8.98 8.03 -0.99
C ARG A 74 -9.06 8.06 0.54
N THR A 75 -8.39 7.13 1.21
CA THR A 75 -8.35 7.05 2.67
C THR A 75 -7.01 7.56 3.20
N ASN A 76 -6.89 7.82 4.49
CA ASN A 76 -5.58 8.11 5.08
C ASN A 76 -4.83 6.82 5.42
N VAL A 77 -3.50 6.83 5.31
CA VAL A 77 -2.69 5.75 5.88
C VAL A 77 -2.89 5.66 7.40
N ASP A 78 -2.94 4.43 7.88
CA ASP A 78 -2.91 4.12 9.30
C ASP A 78 -1.47 4.23 9.81
N LEU A 79 -1.19 5.28 10.60
CA LEU A 79 0.16 5.56 11.10
C LEU A 79 0.69 4.46 12.04
N ASP A 80 -0.18 3.65 12.63
CA ASP A 80 0.24 2.55 13.51
C ASP A 80 0.93 1.44 12.71
N LYS A 81 0.51 1.20 11.46
CA LYS A 81 1.20 0.29 10.52
C LYS A 81 2.57 0.83 10.08
N PHE A 82 2.79 2.14 10.18
CA PHE A 82 4.03 2.83 9.80
C PHE A 82 4.84 3.30 11.01
N GLU A 83 4.64 2.69 12.18
CA GLU A 83 5.29 3.11 13.43
C GLU A 83 6.82 3.16 13.30
N SER A 84 7.42 2.26 12.51
CA SER A 84 8.86 2.24 12.25
C SER A 84 9.35 3.51 11.57
N VAL A 85 8.60 4.03 10.58
CA VAL A 85 8.90 5.30 9.90
C VAL A 85 8.69 6.47 10.86
N VAL A 86 7.59 6.47 11.61
CA VAL A 86 7.29 7.53 12.59
C VAL A 86 8.39 7.61 13.65
N LYS A 87 8.85 6.46 14.17
CA LYS A 87 9.97 6.36 15.11
C LYS A 87 11.27 6.91 14.51
N GLN A 88 11.55 6.59 13.24
CA GLN A 88 12.72 7.13 12.55
C GLN A 88 12.65 8.65 12.39
N VAL A 89 11.51 9.20 11.95
CA VAL A 89 11.32 10.65 11.84
C VAL A 89 11.43 11.31 13.22
N ARG A 90 10.94 10.67 14.29
CA ARG A 90 11.04 11.21 15.65
C ARG A 90 12.48 11.23 16.18
N LYS A 91 13.22 10.15 16.03
CA LYS A 91 14.55 9.94 16.62
C LYS A 91 15.70 10.45 15.75
N LYS A 92 15.54 10.42 14.42
CA LYS A 92 16.57 10.74 13.44
C LYS A 92 16.17 11.98 12.64
N GLY A 93 17.16 12.74 12.19
CA GLY A 93 16.92 13.86 11.27
C GLY A 93 16.39 13.41 9.91
N THR A 94 16.63 12.15 9.52
CA THR A 94 16.20 11.57 8.24
C THR A 94 15.64 10.17 8.43
N ALA A 95 14.49 9.88 7.81
CA ALA A 95 13.88 8.56 7.72
C ALA A 95 13.80 8.14 6.25
N ARG A 96 14.10 6.88 5.95
CA ARG A 96 13.99 6.32 4.59
C ARG A 96 12.76 5.43 4.50
N LEU A 97 11.91 5.68 3.51
CA LEU A 97 10.76 4.83 3.22
C LEU A 97 11.21 3.61 2.43
N THR A 98 10.76 2.44 2.88
CA THR A 98 10.82 1.20 2.13
C THR A 98 9.42 0.88 1.60
N ASN A 99 9.35 0.21 0.45
CA ASN A 99 8.06 -0.12 -0.17
C ASN A 99 7.36 -1.32 0.50
N GLU A 100 8.07 -2.05 1.37
CA GLU A 100 7.62 -3.32 1.94
C GLU A 100 6.27 -3.21 2.68
N VAL A 101 6.12 -2.23 3.56
CA VAL A 101 4.88 -2.03 4.33
C VAL A 101 3.70 -1.68 3.41
N PHE A 102 3.95 -0.90 2.35
CA PHE A 102 2.93 -0.55 1.37
C PHE A 102 2.52 -1.75 0.51
N PHE A 103 3.48 -2.56 0.08
CA PHE A 103 3.18 -3.79 -0.65
C PHE A 103 2.45 -4.82 0.22
N SER A 104 2.72 -4.88 1.52
CA SER A 104 1.94 -5.75 2.43
C SER A 104 0.47 -5.37 2.44
N GLU A 105 0.15 -4.08 2.54
CA GLU A 105 -1.25 -3.59 2.50
C GLU A 105 -1.92 -3.92 1.15
N ILE A 106 -1.21 -3.73 0.04
CA ILE A 106 -1.70 -4.07 -1.29
C ILE A 106 -1.91 -5.59 -1.43
N ASP A 107 -0.95 -6.39 -0.95
CA ASP A 107 -0.99 -7.83 -1.03
C ASP A 107 -2.21 -8.40 -0.29
N ASP A 108 -2.56 -7.84 0.87
CA ASP A 108 -3.72 -8.25 1.66
C ASP A 108 -5.04 -7.98 0.92
N ILE A 109 -5.14 -6.84 0.21
CA ILE A 109 -6.31 -6.50 -0.62
C ILE A 109 -6.45 -7.47 -1.79
N ILE A 110 -5.34 -7.75 -2.48
CA ILE A 110 -5.33 -8.64 -3.63
C ILE A 110 -5.67 -10.07 -3.21
N ARG A 111 -5.12 -10.55 -2.08
CA ARG A 111 -5.34 -11.91 -1.59
C ARG A 111 -6.83 -12.22 -1.39
N GLY A 112 -7.61 -11.24 -0.91
CA GLY A 112 -9.06 -11.38 -0.74
C GLY A 112 -9.85 -11.59 -2.04
N HIS A 113 -9.25 -11.33 -3.21
CA HIS A 113 -9.90 -11.44 -4.52
C HIS A 113 -9.25 -12.51 -5.41
N VAL A 114 -8.06 -12.99 -5.06
CA VAL A 114 -7.35 -14.05 -5.78
C VAL A 114 -7.67 -15.44 -5.22
N GLN A 115 -8.15 -15.51 -3.98
CA GLN A 115 -8.63 -16.75 -3.35
C GLN A 115 -10.17 -16.76 -3.31
N GLU A 116 -10.82 -17.20 -4.39
CA GLU A 116 -12.14 -17.83 -4.28
C GLU A 116 -11.97 -19.36 -4.19
N PRO A 117 -12.80 -20.04 -3.37
CA PRO A 117 -12.52 -21.37 -2.88
C PRO A 117 -12.71 -22.43 -3.98
N ALA A 118 -11.72 -23.28 -4.19
CA ALA A 118 -11.83 -24.53 -4.93
C ALA A 118 -12.68 -25.60 -4.20
N LEU A 119 -13.78 -25.21 -3.55
CA LEU A 119 -14.61 -26.08 -2.72
C LEU A 119 -16.10 -25.97 -3.07
N THR A 120 -16.47 -26.30 -4.30
CA THR A 120 -17.82 -26.80 -4.63
C THR A 120 -17.78 -27.51 -5.96
N LEU A 121 -17.38 -28.79 -6.01
CA LEU A 121 -17.72 -29.72 -7.11
C LEU A 121 -17.33 -31.19 -6.86
N PHE A 122 -17.38 -31.69 -5.61
CA PHE A 122 -17.20 -33.12 -5.33
C PHE A 122 -18.11 -33.62 -4.20
N ARG A 123 -19.43 -33.42 -4.31
CA ARG A 123 -20.44 -34.23 -3.61
C ARG A 123 -21.79 -34.21 -4.34
N MET A 124 -21.85 -34.81 -5.53
CA MET A 124 -23.09 -35.36 -6.05
C MET A 124 -22.77 -36.65 -6.81
N SER A 125 -22.62 -37.73 -6.05
CA SER A 125 -22.86 -39.09 -6.53
C SER A 125 -23.87 -39.67 -5.55
N ALA A 126 -25.13 -39.68 -5.98
CA ALA A 126 -26.20 -40.47 -5.40
C ALA A 126 -26.64 -41.45 -6.48
#